data_AF-A0A0J6FDG2-F1
#
_entry.id   AF-A0A0J6FDG2-F1
#
_cell.length_a   1.000
_cell.length_b   1.000
_cell.length_c   1.000
_cell.angle_alpha   90.00
_cell.angle_beta   90.00
_cell.angle_gamma   90.00
#
_symmetry.space_group_name_H-M   'P 1'
#
loop_
_entity.id
_entity.type
_entity.pdbx_description
1 polymer ?
#
loop_
_entity_poly.entity_id
_entity_poly.type
_entity_poly.pdbx_seq_one_letter_code
_entity_poly.pdbx_strand_id
1 'polypeptide(L)'
;MAASGRLEIKSWLLRSDVHDTTIVAGKHVKDTKGWHGIFVFKDDNQVEWEFHVALHGYMNSKEDFSLKEATHTPEKKDSTSCGGAGSGNIV
;
A
#
# COMPACT_ATOMS: atom_id res chain seq x y z
N MET A 1 25.51 -2.02 -14.89
CA MET A 1 25.12 -0.59 -14.93
C MET A 1 23.65 -0.53 -14.60
N ALA A 2 23.27 -0.06 -13.41
CA ALA A 2 21.87 0.24 -13.14
C ALA A 2 21.57 1.59 -13.81
N ALA A 3 20.68 1.61 -14.79
CA ALA A 3 20.21 2.86 -15.37
C ALA A 3 19.57 3.69 -14.25
N SER A 4 20.14 4.87 -13.98
CA SER A 4 19.48 5.89 -13.15
C SER A 4 18.36 6.50 -14.00
N GLY A 5 17.27 5.75 -14.13
CA GLY A 5 16.02 6.22 -14.71
C GLY A 5 15.17 6.81 -13.60
N ARG A 6 14.60 7.99 -13.83
CA ARG A 6 13.57 8.55 -12.96
C ARG A 6 12.36 7.62 -13.04
N LEU A 7 11.97 7.01 -11.92
CA LEU A 7 10.70 6.28 -11.82
C LEU A 7 9.59 7.32 -11.95
N GLU A 8 8.85 7.29 -13.06
CA GLU A 8 7.70 8.14 -13.27
C GLU A 8 6.45 7.40 -12.79
N ILE A 9 5.82 7.94 -11.75
CA ILE A 9 4.55 7.43 -11.25
C ILE A 9 3.48 7.84 -12.26
N LYS A 10 2.86 6.85 -12.89
CA LYS A 10 1.77 7.06 -13.84
C LYS A 10 0.41 7.07 -13.17
N SER A 11 0.23 6.26 -12.15
CA SER A 11 -0.98 6.28 -11.34
C SER A 11 -0.69 5.97 -9.89
N TRP A 12 -1.52 6.52 -9.02
CA TRP A 12 -1.53 6.21 -7.61
C TRP A 12 -2.97 6.15 -7.09
N LEU A 13 -3.19 5.33 -6.07
CA LEU A 13 -4.49 5.15 -5.43
C LEU A 13 -4.31 5.02 -3.92
N LEU A 14 -5.19 5.67 -3.16
CA LEU A 14 -5.35 5.37 -1.74
C LEU A 14 -6.24 4.12 -1.61
N ARG A 15 -5.67 3.02 -1.12
CA ARG A 15 -6.37 1.74 -1.01
C ARG A 15 -7.16 1.60 0.30
N SER A 16 -6.82 2.40 1.29
CA SER A 16 -7.52 2.48 2.56
C SER A 16 -7.39 3.87 3.18
N ASP A 17 -8.46 4.33 3.82
CA ASP A 17 -8.42 5.52 4.68
C ASP A 17 -7.39 5.33 5.80
N VAL A 18 -6.93 6.40 6.45
CA VAL A 18 -5.96 6.30 7.54
C VAL A 18 -6.60 5.67 8.77
N HIS A 19 -6.06 4.52 9.20
CA HIS A 19 -6.61 3.72 10.30
C HIS A 19 -5.50 3.09 11.14
N ASP A 20 -5.82 2.65 12.35
CA ASP A 20 -4.84 2.07 13.28
C ASP A 20 -5.12 0.60 13.60
N THR A 21 -5.80 -0.09 12.68
CA THR A 21 -6.12 -1.51 12.80
C THR A 21 -5.52 -2.31 11.64
N THR A 22 -5.18 -3.56 11.89
CA THR A 22 -4.74 -4.52 10.88
C THR A 22 -5.48 -5.85 11.05
N ILE A 23 -5.34 -6.76 10.08
CA ILE A 23 -5.98 -8.08 10.13
C ILE A 23 -4.95 -9.13 10.49
N VAL A 24 -5.12 -9.76 11.66
CA VAL A 24 -4.33 -10.91 12.10
C VAL A 24 -5.26 -12.10 12.30
N ALA A 25 -4.97 -13.22 11.63
CA ALA A 25 -5.80 -14.43 11.65
C ALA A 25 -7.30 -14.15 11.38
N GLY A 26 -7.59 -13.25 10.43
CA GLY A 26 -8.96 -12.88 10.02
C GLY A 26 -9.69 -11.92 10.95
N LYS A 27 -9.05 -11.45 12.04
CA LYS A 27 -9.65 -10.49 12.98
C LYS A 27 -8.98 -9.12 12.88
N HIS A 28 -9.79 -8.07 12.95
CA HIS A 28 -9.30 -6.71 13.09
C HIS A 28 -8.73 -6.52 14.50
N VAL A 29 -7.47 -6.13 14.59
CA VAL A 29 -6.75 -5.84 15.83
C VAL A 29 -6.03 -4.51 15.68
N LYS A 30 -5.64 -3.85 16.78
CA LYS A 30 -4.80 -2.66 16.71
C LYS A 30 -3.45 -3.00 16.07
N ASP A 31 -3.02 -2.18 15.13
CA ASP A 31 -1.68 -2.30 14.55
C ASP A 31 -0.65 -1.83 15.58
N THR A 32 0.40 -2.62 15.78
CA THR A 32 1.46 -2.32 16.76
C THR A 32 2.31 -1.11 16.37
N LYS A 33 2.31 -0.74 15.08
CA LYS A 33 2.96 0.46 14.56
C LYS A 33 2.05 1.69 14.53
N GLY A 34 0.75 1.52 14.78
CA GLY A 34 -0.22 2.60 14.94
C GLY A 34 -0.94 3.01 13.64
N TRP A 35 -1.22 4.31 13.52
CA TRP A 35 -1.97 4.90 12.39
C TRP A 35 -1.22 4.74 11.07
N HIS A 36 -1.90 4.25 10.05
CA HIS A 36 -1.32 4.07 8.73
C HIS A 36 -2.35 4.15 7.61
N GLY A 37 -1.86 4.46 6.40
CA GLY A 37 -2.59 4.35 5.15
C GLY A 37 -1.87 3.43 4.18
N ILE A 38 -2.63 2.81 3.27
CA ILE A 38 -2.06 1.99 2.19
C ILE A 38 -2.19 2.75 0.88
N PHE A 39 -1.05 3.04 0.28
CA PHE A 39 -0.93 3.68 -1.02
C PHE A 39 -0.51 2.65 -2.05
N VAL A 40 -1.04 2.77 -3.25
CA VAL A 40 -0.67 1.93 -4.38
C VAL A 40 -0.08 2.82 -5.45
N PHE A 41 1.06 2.41 -6.00
CA PHE A 41 1.76 3.13 -7.08
C PHE A 41 1.92 2.22 -8.28
N LYS A 42 1.85 2.82 -9.46
CA LYS A 42 2.18 2.18 -10.73
C LYS A 42 3.04 3.08 -11.61
N ASP A 43 4.09 2.52 -12.18
CA ASP A 43 4.80 3.07 -13.33
C ASP A 43 4.18 2.60 -14.66
N ASP A 44 4.78 3.00 -15.79
CA ASP A 44 4.33 2.58 -17.13
C ASP A 44 4.24 1.07 -17.31
N ASN A 45 5.27 0.34 -16.91
CA ASN A 45 5.33 -1.12 -17.08
C ASN A 45 4.29 -1.82 -16.19
N GLN A 46 4.12 -1.32 -14.96
CA GLN A 46 3.15 -1.85 -13.99
C GLN A 46 1.71 -1.62 -14.44
N VAL A 47 1.43 -0.50 -15.12
CA VAL A 47 0.12 -0.30 -15.77
C VAL A 47 -0.08 -1.30 -16.91
N GLU A 48 0.91 -1.47 -17.79
CA GLU A 48 0.79 -2.38 -18.94
C GLU A 48 0.67 -3.86 -18.55
N TRP A 49 1.32 -4.28 -17.47
CA TRP A 49 1.33 -5.67 -17.03
C TRP A 49 0.31 -5.99 -15.93
N GLU A 50 -0.47 -4.99 -15.50
CA GLU A 50 -1.47 -5.11 -14.43
C GLU A 50 -0.85 -5.52 -13.08
N PHE A 51 0.22 -4.82 -12.71
CA PHE A 51 0.90 -4.95 -11.42
C PHE A 51 0.85 -3.65 -10.64
N HIS A 52 1.10 -3.76 -9.34
CA HIS A 52 1.25 -2.63 -8.45
C HIS A 52 2.23 -2.88 -7.31
N VAL A 53 2.75 -1.78 -6.78
CA VAL A 53 3.48 -1.75 -5.50
C VAL A 53 2.59 -1.10 -4.45
N ALA A 54 2.39 -1.80 -3.33
CA ALA A 54 1.68 -1.24 -2.18
C ALA A 54 2.69 -0.72 -1.14
N LEU A 55 2.44 0.47 -0.63
CA LEU A 55 3.22 1.15 0.40
C LEU A 55 2.35 1.38 1.64
N HIS A 56 2.80 0.90 2.78
CA HIS A 56 2.23 1.22 4.09
C HIS A 56 2.96 2.43 4.65
N GLY A 57 2.27 3.57 4.71
CA GLY A 57 2.77 4.79 5.33
C GLY A 57 2.23 4.91 6.74
N TYR A 58 3.12 4.91 7.73
CA TYR A 58 2.78 5.10 9.14
C TYR A 58 2.87 6.57 9.52
N MET A 59 1.91 7.02 10.33
CA MET A 59 1.70 8.40 10.76
C MET A 59 1.72 8.49 12.29
N ASN A 60 1.93 9.69 12.83
CA ASN A 60 1.91 9.87 14.29
C ASN A 60 0.49 9.81 14.86
N SER A 61 -0.51 10.26 14.09
CA SER A 61 -1.91 10.25 14.50
C SER A 61 -2.84 10.24 13.28
N LYS A 62 -4.16 10.17 13.51
CA LYS A 62 -5.18 10.25 12.46
C LYS A 62 -5.17 11.59 11.70
N GLU A 63 -4.81 12.67 12.39
CA GLU A 63 -4.91 14.05 11.88
C GLU A 63 -3.53 14.63 11.51
N ASP A 64 -2.45 13.95 11.89
CA ASP A 64 -1.07 14.30 11.53
C ASP A 64 -0.59 13.42 10.37
N PHE A 65 -0.70 13.93 9.15
CA PHE A 65 -0.29 13.26 7.93
C PHE A 65 1.24 13.24 7.71
N SER A 66 2.03 13.63 8.72
CA SER A 66 3.49 13.51 8.68
C SER A 66 3.89 12.03 8.63
N LEU A 67 4.62 11.65 7.58
CA LEU A 67 5.10 10.29 7.39
C LEU A 67 6.23 9.99 8.39
N LYS A 68 5.97 9.06 9.31
CA LYS A 68 6.94 8.57 10.30
C LYS A 68 7.83 7.47 9.71
N GLU A 69 7.23 6.52 9.02
CA GLU A 69 7.89 5.37 8.41
C GLU A 69 7.08 4.95 7.18
N ALA A 70 7.75 4.48 6.14
CA ALA A 70 7.10 3.80 5.03
C ALA A 70 7.75 2.45 4.77
N THR A 71 6.94 1.44 4.57
CA THR A 71 7.37 0.13 4.05
C THR A 71 6.64 -0.16 2.76
N HIS A 72 7.30 -0.79 1.80
CA HIS A 72 6.67 -1.23 0.56
C HIS A 72 6.70 -2.75 0.48
N THR A 73 5.67 -3.32 -0.15
CA THR A 73 5.70 -4.73 -0.54
C THR A 73 6.37 -4.88 -1.90
N PRO A 74 6.84 -6.09 -2.26
CA PRO A 74 7.16 -6.41 -3.65
C PRO A 74 5.94 -6.19 -4.56
N GLU A 75 6.19 -6.13 -5.86
CA GLU A 75 5.17 -6.04 -6.90
C GLU A 75 4.17 -7.19 -6.81
N LYS A 76 2.89 -6.88 -7.05
CA LYS A 76 1.78 -7.83 -7.03
C LYS A 76 0.87 -7.58 -8.22
N LYS A 77 0.25 -8.65 -8.74
CA LYS A 77 -0.83 -8.51 -9.72
C LYS A 77 -1.99 -7.73 -9.11
N ASP A 78 -2.68 -6.94 -9.92
CA ASP A 78 -3.83 -6.14 -9.50
C ASP A 78 -4.96 -6.98 -8.90
N SER A 79 -5.15 -8.20 -9.42
CA SER A 79 -6.08 -9.20 -8.88
C SER A 79 -5.75 -9.70 -7.47
N THR A 80 -4.62 -9.30 -6.88
CA THR A 80 -4.25 -9.67 -5.51
C THR A 80 -5.10 -8.87 -4.51
N SER A 81 -5.91 -9.59 -3.73
CA SER A 81 -6.77 -9.01 -2.71
C SER A 81 -5.97 -8.30 -1.60
N CYS A 82 -6.49 -7.17 -1.13
CA CYS A 82 -5.98 -6.46 0.04
C CYS A 82 -6.51 -7.10 1.32
N GLY A 83 -5.63 -7.58 2.20
CA GLY A 83 -6.00 -8.19 3.46
C GLY A 83 -6.08 -9.72 3.41
N GLY A 84 -6.75 -10.32 4.40
CA GLY A 84 -6.91 -11.77 4.48
C GLY A 84 -7.61 -12.35 3.24
N ALA A 85 -7.35 -13.63 2.95
CA ALA A 85 -7.99 -14.33 1.84
C ALA A 85 -9.52 -14.15 1.88
N GLY A 86 -10.10 -13.66 0.78
CA GLY A 86 -11.56 -13.50 0.64
C GLY A 86 -12.13 -12.10 0.91
N SER A 87 -11.29 -11.07 1.12
CA SER A 87 -11.76 -9.69 1.34
C SER A 87 -12.39 -9.02 0.11
N GLY A 88 -12.20 -9.57 -1.09
CA GLY A 88 -12.77 -9.05 -2.36
C GLY A 88 -12.16 -7.74 -2.87
N ASN A 89 -11.30 -7.07 -2.08
CA ASN A 89 -10.72 -5.78 -2.43
C ASN A 89 -9.49 -5.94 -3.35
N ILE A 90 -9.70 -5.95 -4.67
CA ILE A 90 -8.63 -5.93 -5.69
C ILE A 90 -8.20 -4.50 -6.06
N VAL A 91 -7.09 -4.34 -6.79
CA VAL A 91 -6.63 -3.07 -7.38
C VAL A 91 -7.24 -2.87 -8.76
#